data_AF-A0A3S4FIG9-F1
#
_entry.id   AF-A0A3S4FIG9-F1
#
_cell.length_a   1.000
_cell.length_b   1.000
_cell.length_c   1.000
_cell.angle_alpha   90.00
_cell.angle_beta   90.00
_cell.angle_gamma   90.00
#
_symmetry.space_group_name_H-M   'P 1'
#
loop_
_entity.id
_entity.type
_entity.pdbx_description
1 polymer ?
#
loop_
_entity_poly.entity_id
_entity_poly.type
_entity_poly.pdbx_seq_one_letter_code
_entity_poly.pdbx_strand_id
1 'polypeptide(L)' 'MSQTSTLKGQCIAEFLGTGLLIFFGVGCVAALKVAGATFGQWEISVIWGLG' A
#
# COMPACT_ATOMS: atom_id res chain seq x y z
N MET A 1 -11.25 -25.19 8.66
CA MET A 1 -10.78 -24.23 9.70
C MET A 1 -11.80 -23.11 9.78
N SER A 2 -12.63 -23.07 10.82
CA SER A 2 -13.47 -21.90 11.10
C SER A 2 -12.57 -20.87 11.79
N GLN A 3 -12.10 -19.86 11.05
CA GLN A 3 -11.39 -18.73 11.62
C GLN A 3 -12.41 -17.85 12.33
N THR A 4 -12.48 -17.91 13.67
CA THR A 4 -13.25 -16.95 14.48
C THR A 4 -12.50 -15.61 14.54
N SER A 5 -12.33 -14.96 13.39
CA SER A 5 -11.89 -13.57 13.35
C SER A 5 -13.01 -12.68 13.84
N THR A 6 -12.78 -11.93 14.92
CA THR A 6 -13.76 -10.93 15.38
C THR A 6 -13.90 -9.81 14.34
N LEU A 7 -15.08 -9.19 14.25
CA LEU A 7 -15.30 -8.04 13.36
C LEU A 7 -14.26 -6.94 13.60
N LYS A 8 -13.93 -6.67 14.86
CA LYS A 8 -12.87 -5.72 15.24
C LYS A 8 -11.51 -6.13 14.65
N GLY A 9 -11.16 -7.41 14.71
CA GLY A 9 -9.93 -7.94 14.13
C GLY A 9 -9.87 -7.76 12.61
N GLN A 10 -10.98 -8.03 11.91
CA GLN A 10 -11.09 -7.81 10.46
C GLN A 10 -10.92 -6.32 10.12
N CYS A 11 -11.59 -5.41 10.83
CA CYS A 11 -11.44 -3.97 10.59
C CYS A 11 -10.02 -3.46 10.84
N ILE A 12 -9.33 -3.98 11.87
CA ILE A 12 -7.92 -3.64 12.12
C ILE A 12 -7.04 -4.16 10.98
N ALA A 13 -7.28 -5.38 10.51
CA ALA A 13 -6.54 -5.95 9.38
C ALA A 13 -6.72 -5.12 8.11
N GLU A 14 -7.96 -4.73 7.78
CA GLU A 14 -8.26 -3.88 6.62
C GLU A 14 -7.63 -2.49 6.73
N PHE A 15 -7.68 -1.88 7.92
CA PHE A 15 -7.05 -0.58 8.16
C PHE A 15 -5.53 -0.65 7.95
N LEU A 16 -4.88 -1.69 8.50
CA LEU A 16 -3.44 -1.88 8.34
C LEU A 16 -3.06 -2.24 6.90
N GLY A 17 -3.81 -3.13 6.25
CA GLY A 17 -3.57 -3.53 4.87
C GLY A 17 -3.72 -2.37 3.89
N THR A 18 -4.83 -1.63 3.98
CA THR A 18 -5.05 -0.44 3.14
C THR A 18 -4.03 0.65 3.45
N GLY A 19 -3.71 0.86 4.72
CA GLY A 19 -2.69 1.83 5.14
C GLY A 19 -1.31 1.49 4.57
N LEU A 20 -0.93 0.22 4.54
CA LEU A 20 0.33 -0.26 4.00
C LEU A 20 0.40 -0.10 2.47
N LEU A 21 -0.68 -0.45 1.75
CA LEU A 21 -0.80 -0.22 0.31
C LEU A 21 -0.64 1.27 -0.04
N ILE A 22 -1.35 2.14 0.69
CA ILE A 22 -1.25 3.60 0.49
C ILE A 22 0.14 4.13 0.86
N PHE A 23 0.76 3.60 1.91
CA PHE A 23 2.11 4.01 2.31
C PHE A 23 3.13 3.77 1.19
N PHE A 24 3.13 2.60 0.57
CA PHE A 24 4.04 2.30 -0.54
C PHE A 24 3.65 3.02 -1.83
N GLY A 25 2.37 2.99 -2.19
CA GLY A 25 1.87 3.58 -3.43
C GLY A 25 2.01 5.11 -3.48
N VAL A 26 1.55 5.80 -2.44
CA VAL A 26 1.70 7.27 -2.37
C VAL A 26 3.15 7.64 -2.06
N GLY A 27 3.87 6.82 -1.29
CA GLY A 27 5.29 7.03 -1.00
C GLY A 27 6.17 7.06 -2.27
N CYS A 28 5.98 6.14 -3.21
CA CYS A 28 6.75 6.15 -4.47
C CYS A 28 6.39 7.33 -5.38
N VAL A 29 5.12 7.74 -5.38
CA VAL A 29 4.67 8.93 -6.11
C VAL A 29 5.23 10.21 -5.47
N ALA A 30 5.30 10.29 -4.15
CA ALA A 30 5.95 11.39 -3.45
C ALA A 30 7.46 11.43 -3.76
N ALA A 31 8.14 10.27 -3.77
CA ALA A 31 9.53 10.19 -4.17
C ALA A 31 9.76 10.72 -5.60
N LEU A 32 8.88 10.38 -6.55
CA LEU A 32 8.92 10.93 -7.91
C LEU A 32 8.69 12.44 -7.93
N LYS A 33 7.64 12.92 -7.24
CA LYS A 33 7.15 14.29 -7.40
C LYS A 33 7.92 15.33 -6.59
N VAL A 34 8.35 14.99 -5.37
CA VAL A 34 8.96 15.95 -4.44
C VAL A 34 10.38 15.60 -4.02
N ALA A 35 10.83 14.35 -4.19
CA ALA A 35 12.21 13.95 -3.87
C ALA A 35 13.12 13.81 -5.11
N GLY A 36 12.58 13.96 -6.32
CA GLY A 36 13.36 13.91 -7.57
C GLY A 36 13.79 12.50 -7.99
N ALA A 37 13.17 11.45 -7.44
CA ALA A 37 13.41 10.08 -7.90
C ALA A 37 12.93 9.91 -9.35
N THR A 38 13.66 9.16 -10.17
CA THR A 38 13.24 8.86 -11.54
C THR A 38 12.50 7.53 -11.58
N PHE A 39 11.19 7.59 -11.78
CA PHE A 39 10.34 6.43 -12.00
C PHE A 39 9.54 6.58 -13.29
N GLY A 40 9.44 5.51 -14.07
CA GLY A 40 8.52 5.42 -15.18
C GLY A 40 7.14 4.92 -14.73
N GLN A 41 6.21 4.85 -15.69
CA GLN A 41 4.84 4.41 -15.42
C GLN A 41 4.79 2.94 -14.97
N TRP A 42 5.66 2.09 -15.52
CA TRP A 42 5.74 0.68 -15.17
C TRP A 42 6.22 0.48 -13.74
N GLU A 43 7.30 1.16 -13.34
CA GLU A 43 7.89 1.03 -12.00
C GLU A 43 6.88 1.45 -10.92
N ILE A 44 6.16 2.55 -11.14
CA ILE A 44 5.10 3.00 -10.22
C ILE A 44 3.98 1.97 -10.13
N SER A 45 3.55 1.41 -11.29
CA SER A 45 2.46 0.43 -11.33
C SER A 45 2.83 -0.86 -10.60
N VAL A 46 4.08 -1.32 -10.71
CA VAL A 46 4.57 -2.50 -9.98
C VAL A 46 4.63 -2.23 -8.47
N ILE A 47 5.09 -1.06 -8.05
CA ILE A 47 5.14 -0.71 -6.61
C ILE A 47 3.73 -0.66 -6.02
N TRP A 48 2.74 -0.13 -6.75
CA TRP A 48 1.34 -0.16 -6.34
C TRP A 48 0.71 -1.56 -6.34
N GLY A 49 1.18 -2.46 -7.18
CA GLY A 49 0.66 -3.83 -7.25
C GLY A 49 1.28 -4.80 -6.24
N LEU A 50 2.49 -4.51 -5.76
CA LEU A 50 3.21 -5.34 -4.78
C LEU A 50 3.05 -4.84 -3.32
N GLY A 51 2.76 -3.55 -3.13
CA GLY A 51 2.44 -2.96 -1.83
C GLY A 51 0.99 -3.18 -1.45
#